data_AF-G0N2C3-F1
#
_entry.id   AF-G0N2C3-F1
#
_cell.length_a   1.000
_cell.length_b   1.000
_cell.length_c   1.000
_cell.angle_alpha   90.00
_cell.angle_beta   90.00
_cell.angle_gamma   90.00
#
_symmetry.space_group_name_H-M   'P 1'
#
loop_
_entity.id
_entity.type
_entity.pdbx_description
1 polymer ?
#
loop_
_entity_poly.entity_id
_entity_poly.type
_entity_poly.pdbx_seq_one_letter_code
_entity_poly.pdbx_strand_id
1 'polypeptide(L)'
;MKEWKTGSFPNLQYMLIGSYDFNWHWYDHILGFKKDEMKQLGVRRRLVIDENLSVDCTGGVDIQAENSTKATMQMDRESPNSFELFVWNN
;
A
#
# COMPACT_ATOMS: atom_id res chain seq x y z
N MET A 1 -4.66 10.42 4.06
CA MET A 1 -4.82 9.28 5.00
C MET A 1 -4.62 9.84 6.41
N LYS A 2 -5.62 9.97 7.30
CA LYS A 2 -5.50 10.70 8.60
C LYS A 2 -4.35 10.14 9.48
N GLU A 3 -3.13 10.62 9.23
CA GLU A 3 -1.82 10.04 9.60
C GLU A 3 -1.67 8.51 9.48
N TRP A 4 -2.29 7.97 8.43
CA TRP A 4 -2.51 6.53 8.18
C TRP A 4 -3.55 5.92 9.12
N LYS A 5 -4.76 6.43 8.92
CA LYS A 5 -6.06 6.14 9.55
C LYS A 5 -6.35 6.76 10.93
N THR A 6 -5.43 6.96 11.89
CA THR A 6 -5.57 7.91 13.05
C THR A 6 -4.35 7.95 14.01
N GLY A 7 -3.14 7.63 13.58
CA GLY A 7 -2.28 8.77 13.30
C GLY A 7 -1.16 8.98 14.32
N SER A 8 -0.01 8.38 14.04
CA SER A 8 1.25 9.10 13.82
C SER A 8 2.38 8.08 13.90
N PHE A 9 2.82 7.58 12.75
CA PHE A 9 3.97 6.68 12.66
C PHE A 9 5.10 7.40 11.90
N PRO A 10 5.89 8.26 12.55
CA PRO A 10 6.84 9.12 11.84
C PRO A 10 7.92 8.35 11.07
N ASN A 11 8.15 7.08 11.43
CA ASN A 11 9.16 6.21 10.83
C ASN A 11 8.55 4.97 10.16
N LEU A 12 7.24 4.95 9.84
CA LEU A 12 6.71 3.81 9.10
C LEU A 12 7.32 3.77 7.71
N GLN A 13 7.70 2.57 7.35
CA GLN A 13 8.31 2.23 6.07
C GLN A 13 7.46 1.21 5.32
N TYR A 14 6.81 0.32 6.07
CA TYR A 14 5.97 -0.75 5.56
C TYR A 14 4.81 -1.04 6.50
N MET A 15 3.65 -1.38 5.93
CA MET A 15 2.51 -1.89 6.67
C MET A 15 1.76 -2.93 5.83
N LEU A 16 1.55 -4.12 6.40
CA LEU A 16 0.66 -5.15 5.87
C LEU A 16 -0.67 -5.08 6.63
N ILE A 17 -1.77 -4.95 5.90
CA ILE A 17 -3.12 -4.98 6.48
C ILE A 17 -3.85 -6.17 5.87
N GLY A 18 -4.05 -7.21 6.68
CA GLY A 18 -4.91 -8.35 6.35
C GLY A 18 -6.30 -8.19 6.96
N SER A 19 -7.32 -8.68 6.26
CA SER A 19 -8.63 -8.97 6.86
C SER A 19 -9.16 -10.28 6.31
N TYR A 20 -9.63 -11.18 7.18
CA TYR A 20 -10.37 -12.36 6.74
C TYR A 20 -11.72 -11.97 6.09
N ASP A 21 -12.24 -10.80 6.46
CA ASP A 21 -13.50 -10.25 5.96
C ASP A 21 -13.33 -9.35 4.73
N PHE A 22 -12.13 -9.22 4.15
CA PHE A 22 -11.93 -8.62 2.82
C PHE A 22 -12.49 -9.55 1.74
N ASN A 23 -13.80 -9.80 1.81
CA ASN A 23 -14.52 -10.60 0.84
C ASN A 23 -14.38 -9.96 -0.54
N TRP A 24 -14.38 -10.80 -1.56
CA TRP A 24 -14.14 -10.43 -2.97
C TRP A 24 -15.18 -9.47 -3.57
N HIS A 25 -16.14 -9.02 -2.78
CA HIS A 25 -17.23 -8.18 -3.24
C HIS A 25 -16.68 -6.83 -3.68
N TRP A 26 -17.09 -6.43 -4.88
CA TRP A 26 -16.56 -5.34 -5.69
C TRP A 26 -16.76 -3.93 -5.10
N TYR A 27 -17.20 -3.88 -3.84
CA TYR A 27 -17.60 -2.70 -3.08
C TYR A 27 -16.64 -2.37 -1.93
N ASP A 28 -15.73 -3.28 -1.57
CA ASP A 28 -14.74 -3.03 -0.52
C ASP A 28 -13.67 -2.06 -1.05
N HIS A 29 -13.87 -0.78 -0.75
CA HIS A 29 -12.89 0.26 -1.00
C HIS A 29 -11.90 0.32 0.17
N ILE A 30 -10.64 -0.03 -0.10
CA ILE A 30 -9.54 0.20 0.82
C ILE A 30 -9.03 1.61 0.58
N LEU A 31 -9.22 2.49 1.55
CA LEU A 31 -8.73 3.88 1.46
C LEU A 31 -9.28 4.63 0.23
N GLY A 32 -10.46 4.26 -0.24
CA GLY A 32 -11.09 4.84 -1.44
C GLY A 32 -10.74 4.09 -2.73
N PHE A 33 -9.91 3.05 -2.69
CA PHE A 33 -9.48 2.28 -3.85
C PHE A 33 -10.07 0.86 -3.85
N LYS A 34 -10.55 0.41 -5.00
CA LYS A 34 -10.99 -0.97 -5.22
C LYS A 34 -9.78 -1.89 -5.30
N LYS A 35 -9.97 -3.18 -4.95
CA LYS A 35 -8.94 -4.22 -5.15
C LYS A 35 -8.37 -4.20 -6.57
N ASP A 36 -9.21 -4.00 -7.58
CA ASP A 36 -8.79 -3.96 -8.99
C ASP A 36 -7.83 -2.82 -9.31
N GLU A 37 -7.96 -1.67 -8.64
CA GLU A 37 -7.07 -0.53 -8.81
C GLU A 37 -5.71 -0.78 -8.12
N MET A 38 -5.72 -1.52 -7.01
CA MET A 38 -4.51 -1.91 -6.27
C MET A 38 -3.83 -3.17 -6.80
N LYS A 39 -4.36 -3.79 -7.87
CA LYS A 39 -3.77 -5.00 -8.45
C LYS A 39 -2.34 -4.73 -8.93
N GLN A 40 -1.53 -5.78 -8.86
CA GLN A 40 -0.18 -5.78 -9.40
C GLN A 40 -0.24 -5.93 -10.93
N LEU A 41 -0.64 -4.84 -11.61
CA LEU A 41 -0.62 -4.73 -13.06
C LEU A 41 0.47 -3.74 -13.50
N GLY A 42 1.32 -4.16 -14.44
CA GLY A 42 2.24 -3.27 -15.16
C GLY A 42 3.72 -3.54 -14.91
N VAL A 43 4.53 -2.49 -15.10
CA VAL A 43 6.00 -2.56 -15.09
C VAL A 43 6.51 -2.72 -13.66
N ARG A 44 7.54 -3.57 -13.48
CA ARG A 44 8.25 -3.73 -12.20
C ARG A 44 8.94 -2.41 -11.82
N ARG A 45 8.57 -1.89 -10.66
CA ARG A 45 9.13 -0.70 -10.02
C ARG A 45 9.84 -1.15 -8.75
N ARG A 46 11.06 -0.64 -8.53
CA ARG A 46 11.79 -0.87 -7.28
C ARG A 46 11.54 0.31 -6.35
N LEU A 47 10.85 0.05 -5.23
CA LEU A 47 10.67 1.02 -4.16
C LEU A 47 11.82 0.86 -3.17
N VAL A 48 12.60 1.93 -2.99
CA VAL A 48 13.65 1.99 -1.97
C VAL A 48 13.01 2.46 -0.67
N ILE A 49 12.99 1.58 0.32
CA ILE A 49 12.38 1.80 1.63
C ILE A 49 13.42 2.28 2.63
N ASP A 50 14.68 1.85 2.52
CA ASP A 50 15.87 2.45 3.14
C ASP A 50 17.15 1.99 2.41
N GLU A 51 18.32 2.30 2.97
CA GLU A 51 19.64 1.94 2.41
C GLU A 51 19.85 0.43 2.20
N ASN A 52 19.15 -0.40 2.98
CA ASN A 52 19.28 -1.86 2.99
C ASN A 52 18.01 -2.58 2.52
N LEU A 53 16.87 -1.88 2.46
CA LEU A 53 15.57 -2.45 2.14
C LEU A 53 14.97 -1.82 0.89
N SER A 54 14.67 -2.66 -0.09
CA SER A 54 13.91 -2.28 -1.27
C SER A 54 12.96 -3.38 -1.67
N VAL A 55 11.80 -3.00 -2.19
CA VAL A 55 10.75 -3.93 -2.59
C VAL A 55 10.38 -3.71 -4.05
N ASP A 56 10.34 -4.79 -4.82
CA ASP A 56 9.93 -4.76 -6.21
C ASP A 56 8.41 -4.87 -6.33
N CYS A 57 7.70 -3.80 -6.66
CA CYS A 57 6.26 -3.82 -6.91
C CYS A 57 5.95 -3.81 -8.41
N THR A 58 4.87 -4.48 -8.82
CA THR A 58 4.44 -4.56 -10.24
C THR A 58 3.03 -4.01 -10.40
N GLY A 59 2.74 -2.87 -9.78
CA GLY A 59 1.43 -2.21 -9.88
C GLY A 59 1.11 -1.43 -8.62
N GLY A 60 -0.17 -1.48 -8.19
CA GLY A 60 -0.67 -0.70 -7.06
C GLY A 60 -0.98 0.75 -7.42
N VAL A 61 -1.48 1.49 -6.42
CA VAL A 61 -1.81 2.91 -6.52
C VAL A 61 -0.85 3.72 -5.66
N ASP A 62 -0.35 4.82 -6.22
CA ASP A 62 0.46 5.76 -5.46
C ASP A 62 -0.46 6.76 -4.76
N ILE A 63 -0.24 6.94 -3.47
CA ILE A 63 -1.05 7.80 -2.61
C ILE A 63 -0.16 8.78 -1.86
N GLN A 64 -0.73 9.94 -1.53
CA GLN A 64 -0.06 10.94 -0.74
C GLN A 64 -0.88 11.22 0.53
N ALA A 65 -0.21 11.14 1.67
CA ALA A 65 -0.76 11.60 2.94
C ALA A 65 -0.71 13.13 3.03
N GLU A 66 -1.50 13.70 3.95
CA GLU A 66 -1.62 15.16 4.10
C GLU A 66 -0.31 15.82 4.54
N ASN A 67 0.53 15.08 5.28
CA ASN A 67 1.90 15.48 5.65
C ASN A 67 2.92 15.36 4.50
N SER A 68 2.44 15.19 3.26
CA SER A 68 3.24 14.98 2.04
C SER A 68 4.02 13.68 1.97
N THR A 69 3.88 12.77 2.94
CA THR A 69 4.47 11.45 2.83
C THR A 69 3.80 10.68 1.69
N LYS A 70 4.61 10.17 0.77
CA LYS A 70 4.17 9.38 -0.37
C LYS A 70 4.26 7.91 -0.03
N ALA A 71 3.35 7.13 -0.58
CA ALA A 71 3.36 5.69 -0.42
C ALA A 71 2.76 5.00 -1.65
N THR A 72 3.13 3.75 -1.85
CA THR A 72 2.45 2.87 -2.80
C THR A 72 1.62 1.86 -2.02
N MET A 73 0.35 1.73 -2.40
CA MET A 73 -0.55 0.71 -1.87
C MET A 73 -0.82 -0.34 -2.95
N GLN A 74 -0.64 -1.61 -2.62
CA GLN A 74 -0.91 -2.72 -3.54
C GLN A 74 -1.56 -3.89 -2.83
N MET A 75 -2.24 -4.75 -3.59
CA MET A 75 -2.61 -6.07 -3.08
C MET A 75 -1.36 -6.85 -2.70
N ASP A 76 -1.46 -7.60 -1.59
CA ASP A 76 -0.39 -8.50 -1.18
C ASP A 76 -0.16 -9.59 -2.25
N ARG A 77 1.09 -10.01 -2.36
CA ARG A 77 1.55 -10.99 -3.34
C ARG A 77 1.09 -12.39 -2.99
N GLU A 78 1.01 -12.69 -1.70
CA GLU A 78 0.79 -14.05 -1.19
C GLU A 78 -0.67 -14.25 -0.76
N SER A 79 -1.31 -13.20 -0.25
CA SER A 79 -2.66 -13.24 0.30
C SER A 79 -3.63 -12.36 -0.49
N PRO A 80 -4.66 -12.95 -1.15
CA PRO A 80 -5.65 -12.19 -1.93
C PRO A 80 -6.56 -11.29 -1.06
N ASN A 81 -6.47 -11.42 0.26
CA ASN A 81 -7.28 -10.70 1.24
C ASN A 81 -6.45 -9.73 2.10
N SER A 82 -5.21 -9.48 1.69
CA SER A 82 -4.32 -8.51 2.34
C SER A 82 -3.85 -7.46 1.34
N PHE A 83 -3.48 -6.31 1.86
CA PHE A 83 -2.83 -5.26 1.08
C PHE A 83 -1.63 -4.71 1.83
N GLU A 84 -0.68 -4.21 1.06
CA GLU A 84 0.58 -3.67 1.51
C GLU A 84 0.60 -2.16 1.26
N LEU A 85 1.23 -1.43 2.16
CA LEU A 85 1.54 -0.02 2.05
C LEU A 85 3.05 0.17 2.22
N PHE A 86 3.70 0.70 1.19
CA PHE A 86 5.12 1.02 1.18
C PHE A 86 5.32 2.52 1.21
N VAL A 87 5.88 3.04 2.29
CA VAL A 87 6.17 4.47 2.43
C VAL A 87 7.48 4.78 1.71
N TRP A 88 7.48 5.85 0.93
CA TRP A 88 8.66 6.25 0.18
C TRP A 88 9.58 7.06 1.10
N ASN A 89 10.86 6.70 1.14
CA ASN A 89 11.87 7.59 1.68
C ASN A 89 12.18 8.67 0.65
N ASN A 90 12.14 9.94 1.08
CA ASN A 90 12.64 11.07 0.31
C ASN A 90 14.17 11.09 0.30
#